data_AF-A0A7V2W8E8-F1
#
_entry.id   AF-A0A7V2W8E8-F1
#
_cell.length_a   1.000
_cell.length_b   1.000
_cell.length_c   1.000
_cell.angle_alpha   90.00
_cell.angle_beta   90.00
_cell.angle_gamma   90.00
#
_symmetry.space_group_name_H-M   'P 1'
#
loop_
_entity.id
_entity.type
_entity.pdbx_description
1 polymer ?
#
loop_
_entity_poly.entity_id
_entity_poly.type
_entity_poly.pdbx_seq_one_letter_code
_entity_poly.pdbx_strand_id
1 'polypeptide(L)'
;MPFFRKEWREEPVPNARDGFWPDVLTQIVGKRVTVWRFVFINAFFRVNAPFCKFAKNKMPARDHLHTVFRESLEKDGWRITHDPYVIPIGKRRIFIDLAAEEDVVLGAVKSGEKIAVEVKTFAGSSEVEDFHNALGQYLLYRFALLKYEAEREVFLSIPEDTFEEFLDDYFFYEVLEHFKVKFVVFDPINKKILQWERWKNIKSL
;
A
#
# COMPACT_ATOMS: atom_id res chain seq x y z
N MET A 1 5.84 57.36 -16.92
CA MET A 1 6.65 56.47 -17.81
C MET A 1 8.11 56.89 -17.67
N PRO A 2 9.13 56.00 -17.76
CA PRO A 2 9.13 54.53 -17.85
C PRO A 2 10.09 53.80 -16.85
N PHE A 3 9.93 52.46 -16.78
CA PHE A 3 10.91 51.36 -16.56
C PHE A 3 12.07 51.47 -15.52
N PHE A 4 12.23 50.46 -14.65
CA PHE A 4 13.43 49.59 -14.61
C PHE A 4 13.26 48.35 -13.68
N ARG A 5 13.91 47.25 -14.08
CA ARG A 5 13.95 45.87 -13.55
C ARG A 5 14.24 45.75 -12.05
N LYS A 6 13.71 44.69 -11.42
CA LYS A 6 14.34 44.04 -10.26
C LYS A 6 14.85 42.66 -10.65
N GLU A 7 16.15 42.49 -10.48
CA GLU A 7 16.93 41.25 -10.60
C GLU A 7 16.48 40.23 -9.55
N TRP A 8 16.38 38.96 -9.96
CA TRP A 8 16.32 37.83 -9.04
C TRP A 8 17.75 37.44 -8.68
N ARG A 9 18.07 37.45 -7.38
CA ARG A 9 19.28 36.84 -6.83
C ARG A 9 18.92 35.43 -6.36
N GLU A 10 19.64 34.44 -6.86
CA GLU A 10 19.56 33.05 -6.40
C GLU A 10 20.15 32.95 -4.98
N GLU A 11 19.38 32.43 -4.02
CA GLU A 11 19.89 32.04 -2.70
C GLU A 11 20.42 30.59 -2.77
N PRO A 12 21.56 30.28 -2.12
CA PRO A 12 22.17 28.97 -2.23
C PRO A 12 21.41 27.91 -1.41
N VAL A 13 21.25 26.73 -2.03
CA VAL A 13 20.63 25.53 -1.42
C VAL A 13 21.55 24.97 -0.33
N PRO A 14 21.06 24.68 0.90
CA PRO A 14 21.89 24.09 1.95
C PRO A 14 22.30 22.66 1.63
N ASN A 15 23.56 22.34 1.94
CA ASN A 15 24.22 21.07 1.63
C ASN A 15 23.76 19.95 2.58
N ALA A 16 23.43 18.77 2.06
CA ALA A 16 22.91 17.63 2.80
C ALA A 16 24.00 16.88 3.59
N ARG A 17 24.51 17.51 4.65
CA ARG A 17 25.27 16.84 5.73
C ARG A 17 25.01 17.64 7.00
N ASP A 18 23.92 17.31 7.68
CA ASP A 18 23.73 17.48 9.14
C ASP A 18 22.37 16.84 9.49
N GLY A 19 22.42 15.69 10.13
CA GLY A 19 21.23 15.01 10.60
C GLY A 19 20.73 15.64 11.88
N PHE A 20 19.47 16.10 11.89
CA PHE A 20 18.63 16.16 13.07
C PHE A 20 17.20 16.48 12.61
N TRP A 21 16.24 15.58 12.85
CA TRP A 21 14.82 15.90 12.77
C TRP A 21 14.35 16.35 14.16
N PRO A 22 13.95 17.61 14.38
CA PRO A 22 13.26 17.99 15.60
C PRO A 22 11.75 17.70 15.48
N ASP A 23 11.22 17.11 16.55
CA ASP A 23 9.82 16.83 16.82
C ASP A 23 8.88 18.01 16.48
N VAL A 24 7.86 17.77 15.66
CA VAL A 24 6.75 18.71 15.45
C VAL A 24 5.55 18.29 16.30
N LEU A 25 5.54 18.72 17.56
CA LEU A 25 4.34 18.80 18.38
C LEU A 25 4.44 19.97 19.36
N THR A 26 3.88 21.15 19.05
CA THR A 26 3.25 22.01 20.07
C THR A 26 2.29 23.05 19.49
N GLN A 27 1.03 22.95 19.95
CA GLN A 27 0.07 24.01 20.32
C GLN A 27 -0.36 25.11 19.34
N ILE A 28 -1.68 25.18 19.12
CA ILE A 28 -2.40 26.46 19.10
C ILE A 28 -3.48 26.43 20.19
N VAL A 29 -3.29 27.29 21.18
CA VAL A 29 -4.23 27.59 22.26
C VAL A 29 -5.18 28.70 21.80
N GLY A 30 -6.48 28.42 21.93
CA GLY A 30 -7.54 29.31 22.44
C GLY A 30 -7.69 30.73 21.89
N LYS A 31 -8.78 30.97 21.14
CA LYS A 31 -9.55 32.22 21.25
C LYS A 31 -11.05 31.91 21.31
N ARG A 32 -11.68 32.48 22.34
CA ARG A 32 -13.12 32.45 22.65
C ARG A 32 -13.94 33.09 21.52
N VAL A 33 -15.07 32.49 21.16
CA VAL A 33 -16.22 33.22 20.64
C VAL A 33 -17.49 32.68 21.30
N THR A 34 -18.34 33.63 21.66
CA THR A 34 -19.43 33.60 22.63
C THR A 34 -20.68 32.88 22.13
N VAL A 35 -21.40 32.26 23.06
CA VAL A 35 -22.67 31.53 22.86
C VAL A 35 -23.82 32.50 22.58
N TRP A 36 -24.61 32.21 21.55
CA TRP A 36 -26.01 32.63 21.46
C TRP A 36 -26.88 31.40 21.24
N ARG A 37 -27.82 31.17 22.16
CA ARG A 37 -28.81 30.09 22.11
C ARG A 37 -30.12 30.70 21.64
N PHE A 38 -30.75 30.18 20.59
CA PHE A 38 -32.20 30.22 20.44
C PHE A 38 -32.75 29.20 19.41
N VAL A 39 -33.74 28.45 19.90
CA VAL A 39 -34.89 27.75 19.29
C VAL A 39 -34.69 26.50 18.39
N PHE A 40 -35.33 25.44 18.89
CA PHE A 40 -35.68 24.17 18.25
C PHE A 40 -36.68 24.33 17.09
N ILE A 41 -36.47 23.63 15.97
CA ILE A 41 -37.55 23.07 15.15
C ILE A 41 -37.17 21.65 14.71
N ASN A 42 -38.07 20.70 15.00
CA ASN A 42 -38.05 19.32 14.55
C ASN A 42 -38.22 19.23 13.02
N ALA A 43 -37.39 18.42 12.35
CA ALA A 43 -37.72 17.89 11.03
C ALA A 43 -37.25 16.43 10.93
N PHE A 44 -38.22 15.55 11.13
CA PHE A 44 -38.13 14.11 10.93
C PHE A 44 -38.12 13.83 9.43
N PHE A 45 -36.93 13.62 8.82
CA PHE A 45 -36.84 13.14 7.44
C PHE A 45 -36.64 11.62 7.43
N ARG A 46 -37.77 10.92 7.26
CA ARG A 46 -37.84 9.50 6.95
C ARG A 46 -37.63 9.36 5.44
N VAL A 47 -36.38 9.15 5.00
CA VAL A 47 -36.11 8.81 3.60
C VAL A 47 -36.31 7.31 3.45
N ASN A 48 -37.48 6.92 2.92
CA ASN A 48 -37.68 5.61 2.33
C ASN A 48 -36.76 5.51 1.10
N ALA A 49 -35.59 4.90 1.26
CA ALA A 49 -34.82 4.43 0.11
C ALA A 49 -35.50 3.13 -0.40
N PRO A 50 -35.93 3.06 -1.67
CA PRO A 50 -36.41 1.82 -2.23
C PRO A 50 -35.25 0.83 -2.29
N PHE A 51 -35.55 -0.38 -1.84
CA PHE A 51 -34.75 -1.60 -1.99
C PHE A 51 -34.08 -1.63 -3.38
N CYS A 52 -32.78 -1.36 -3.43
CA CYS A 52 -32.05 -1.43 -4.69
C CYS A 52 -31.92 -2.90 -5.07
N LYS A 53 -32.66 -3.29 -6.11
CA LYS A 53 -32.60 -4.61 -6.72
C LYS A 53 -31.15 -4.93 -7.08
N PHE A 54 -30.67 -6.04 -6.55
CA PHE A 54 -29.41 -6.68 -6.90
C PHE A 54 -29.34 -6.85 -8.43
N ALA A 55 -28.62 -5.95 -9.09
CA ALA A 55 -28.34 -6.05 -10.52
C ALA A 55 -27.12 -6.97 -10.70
N LYS A 56 -27.31 -8.00 -11.52
CA LYS A 56 -26.38 -9.06 -11.95
C LYS A 56 -24.90 -8.64 -11.96
N ASN A 57 -24.10 -9.44 -11.27
CA ASN A 57 -22.63 -9.47 -11.19
C ASN A 57 -21.87 -8.83 -12.36
N LYS A 58 -21.24 -7.69 -12.08
CA LYS A 58 -19.94 -7.32 -12.64
C LYS A 58 -18.96 -7.45 -11.47
N MET A 59 -18.34 -8.62 -11.31
CA MET A 59 -17.27 -8.76 -10.32
C MET A 59 -16.11 -7.89 -10.83
N PRO A 60 -15.64 -6.90 -10.05
CA PRO A 60 -14.59 -6.01 -10.48
C PRO A 60 -13.32 -6.81 -10.80
N ALA A 61 -12.52 -6.36 -11.77
CA ALA A 61 -11.27 -7.01 -12.16
C ALA A 61 -10.34 -7.29 -10.96
N ARG A 62 -10.42 -6.43 -9.94
CA ARG A 62 -9.77 -6.59 -8.62
C ARG A 62 -10.09 -7.93 -7.95
N ASP A 63 -11.35 -8.33 -7.92
CA ASP A 63 -11.79 -9.56 -7.24
C ASP A 63 -11.30 -10.81 -7.98
N HIS A 64 -11.12 -10.73 -9.30
CA HIS A 64 -10.60 -11.84 -10.10
C HIS A 64 -9.11 -12.08 -9.85
N LEU A 65 -8.28 -11.04 -9.96
CA LEU A 65 -6.84 -11.20 -9.76
C LEU A 65 -6.46 -11.51 -8.32
N HIS A 66 -7.22 -11.03 -7.34
CA HIS A 66 -7.09 -11.48 -5.95
C HIS A 66 -7.25 -12.99 -5.82
N THR A 67 -8.33 -13.54 -6.39
CA THR A 67 -8.61 -14.98 -6.35
C THR A 67 -7.53 -15.78 -7.08
N VAL A 68 -7.13 -15.32 -8.26
CA VAL A 68 -6.07 -15.96 -9.07
C VAL A 68 -4.73 -15.96 -8.34
N PHE A 69 -4.35 -14.85 -7.73
CA PHE A 69 -3.09 -14.75 -7.00
C PHE A 69 -3.11 -15.64 -5.74
N ARG A 70 -4.23 -15.66 -5.00
CA ARG A 70 -4.44 -16.57 -3.87
C ARG A 70 -4.23 -18.03 -4.26
N GLU A 71 -4.85 -18.47 -5.36
CA GLU A 71 -4.65 -19.84 -5.89
C GLU A 71 -3.21 -20.09 -6.32
N SER A 72 -2.53 -19.08 -6.88
CA SER A 72 -1.12 -19.18 -7.29
C SER A 72 -0.20 -19.38 -6.09
N LEU A 73 -0.42 -18.66 -5.00
CA LEU A 73 0.30 -18.84 -3.73
C LEU A 73 0.07 -20.23 -3.13
N GLU A 74 -1.18 -20.70 -3.09
CA GLU A 74 -1.51 -22.02 -2.55
C GLU A 74 -0.82 -23.14 -3.35
N LYS A 75 -0.76 -23.02 -4.69
CA LYS A 75 -0.01 -23.95 -5.56
C LYS A 75 1.50 -23.91 -5.33
N ASP A 76 2.03 -22.75 -4.93
CA ASP A 76 3.45 -22.54 -4.60
C ASP A 76 3.79 -23.00 -3.17
N GLY A 77 2.86 -23.67 -2.46
CA GLY A 77 3.10 -24.27 -1.15
C GLY A 77 2.87 -23.33 0.04
N TRP A 78 2.24 -22.17 -0.18
CA TRP A 78 1.89 -21.24 0.88
C TRP A 78 0.51 -21.53 1.46
N ARG A 79 0.40 -21.53 2.79
CA ARG A 79 -0.89 -21.65 3.47
C ARG A 79 -1.44 -20.26 3.78
N ILE A 80 -2.55 -19.89 3.17
CA ILE A 80 -3.26 -18.64 3.47
C ILE A 80 -3.75 -18.67 4.93
N THR A 81 -3.43 -17.62 5.67
CA THR A 81 -3.83 -17.46 7.08
C THR A 81 -4.90 -16.39 7.27
N HIS A 82 -4.89 -15.35 6.43
CA HIS A 82 -5.86 -14.25 6.48
C HIS A 82 -6.14 -13.71 5.08
N ASP A 83 -7.39 -13.29 4.87
CA ASP A 83 -7.92 -12.70 3.64
C ASP A 83 -9.19 -11.89 4.00
N PRO A 84 -9.10 -10.59 4.33
CA PRO A 84 -7.89 -9.77 4.41
C PRO A 84 -7.12 -9.92 5.73
N TYR A 85 -5.84 -9.53 5.73
CA TYR A 85 -5.04 -9.37 6.94
C TYR A 85 -5.20 -7.98 7.56
N VAL A 86 -5.60 -7.92 8.83
CA VAL A 86 -5.99 -6.68 9.49
C VAL A 86 -4.99 -6.30 10.58
N ILE A 87 -4.37 -5.13 10.45
CA ILE A 87 -3.43 -4.61 11.45
C ILE A 87 -4.02 -3.34 12.11
N PRO A 88 -4.20 -3.34 13.44
CA PRO A 88 -4.62 -2.14 14.15
C PRO A 88 -3.47 -1.12 14.26
N ILE A 89 -3.69 0.10 13.78
CA ILE A 89 -2.74 1.21 13.84
C ILE A 89 -3.33 2.41 14.59
N GLY A 90 -3.03 2.52 15.89
CA GLY A 90 -3.60 3.55 16.75
C GLY A 90 -5.13 3.43 16.86
N LYS A 91 -5.87 4.39 16.29
CA LYS A 91 -7.35 4.40 16.23
C LYS A 91 -7.92 3.87 14.90
N ARG A 92 -7.06 3.42 13.98
CA ARG A 92 -7.43 2.99 12.63
C ARG A 92 -7.05 1.52 12.41
N ARG A 93 -7.51 0.95 11.31
CA ARG A 93 -7.12 -0.38 10.83
C ARG A 93 -6.62 -0.25 9.41
N ILE A 94 -5.53 -0.94 9.09
CA ILE A 94 -5.10 -1.18 7.71
C ILE A 94 -5.47 -2.62 7.34
N PHE A 95 -5.68 -2.82 6.05
CA PHE A 95 -6.10 -4.09 5.47
C PHE A 95 -5.12 -4.42 4.35
N ILE A 96 -4.40 -5.52 4.50
CA ILE A 96 -3.54 -6.07 3.45
C ILE A 96 -4.33 -7.22 2.83
N ASP A 97 -4.34 -7.31 1.51
CA ASP A 97 -5.22 -8.24 0.80
C ASP A 97 -5.03 -9.70 1.27
N LEU A 98 -3.80 -10.18 1.43
CA LEU A 98 -3.53 -11.55 1.89
C LEU A 98 -2.44 -11.61 2.97
N ALA A 99 -2.52 -12.62 3.84
CA ALA A 99 -1.38 -13.08 4.62
C ALA A 99 -1.24 -14.59 4.55
N ALA A 100 0.00 -15.07 4.43
CA ALA A 100 0.30 -16.49 4.28
C ALA A 100 1.52 -16.89 5.11
N GLU A 101 1.67 -18.20 5.29
CA GLU A 101 2.83 -18.83 5.94
C GLU A 101 3.32 -19.97 5.06
N GLU A 102 4.63 -20.16 4.99
CA GLU A 102 5.22 -21.29 4.27
C GLU A 102 4.83 -22.60 4.96
N ASP A 103 4.28 -23.57 4.20
CA ASP A 103 3.77 -24.82 4.77
C ASP A 103 4.85 -25.91 4.88
N VAL A 104 5.97 -25.59 5.56
CA VAL A 104 7.02 -26.57 5.87
C VAL A 104 6.73 -27.24 7.22
N VAL A 105 6.25 -28.48 7.19
CA VAL A 105 6.12 -29.34 8.37
C VAL A 105 7.29 -30.31 8.44
N LEU A 106 8.39 -29.91 9.09
CA LEU A 106 9.47 -30.82 9.45
C LEU A 106 9.36 -31.17 10.95
N GLY A 107 8.87 -32.38 11.25
CA GLY A 107 9.11 -33.07 12.52
C GLY A 107 8.59 -32.42 13.82
N ALA A 108 7.72 -31.40 13.74
CA ALA A 108 7.11 -30.62 14.84
C ALA A 108 7.72 -29.24 15.17
N VAL A 109 8.57 -28.66 14.31
CA VAL A 109 8.98 -27.25 14.44
C VAL A 109 8.34 -26.41 13.33
N LYS A 110 7.46 -25.48 13.72
CA LYS A 110 6.84 -24.51 12.80
C LYS A 110 7.78 -23.29 12.68
N SER A 111 8.75 -23.35 11.77
CA SER A 111 9.69 -22.25 11.46
C SER A 111 9.48 -21.67 10.05
N GLY A 112 8.24 -21.66 9.57
CA GLY A 112 7.90 -21.17 8.23
C GLY A 112 7.96 -19.65 8.13
N GLU A 113 8.39 -19.16 6.98
CA GLU A 113 8.33 -17.74 6.66
C GLU A 113 6.89 -17.21 6.70
N LYS A 114 6.71 -15.97 7.18
CA LYS A 114 5.43 -15.27 7.19
C LYS A 114 5.45 -14.13 6.18
N ILE A 115 4.43 -14.07 5.33
CA ILE A 115 4.27 -12.97 4.37
C ILE A 115 2.91 -12.29 4.51
N ALA A 116 2.86 -11.03 4.10
CA ALA A 116 1.65 -10.30 3.75
C ALA A 116 1.78 -9.84 2.30
N VAL A 117 0.74 -9.94 1.49
CA VAL A 117 0.80 -9.54 0.08
C VAL A 117 -0.35 -8.60 -0.24
N GLU A 118 0.00 -7.44 -0.80
CA GLU A 118 -0.96 -6.54 -1.44
C GLU A 118 -1.11 -6.94 -2.91
N VAL A 119 -2.35 -7.23 -3.35
CA VAL A 119 -2.61 -7.72 -4.69
C VAL A 119 -2.97 -6.57 -5.62
N LYS A 120 -2.19 -6.41 -6.70
CA LYS A 120 -2.40 -5.36 -7.71
C LYS A 120 -2.71 -5.91 -9.08
N THR A 121 -3.61 -5.19 -9.74
CA THR A 121 -4.08 -5.50 -11.09
C THR A 121 -3.49 -4.60 -12.16
N PHE A 122 -2.99 -3.42 -11.78
CA PHE A 122 -2.47 -2.39 -12.70
C PHE A 122 -3.33 -2.16 -13.95
N ALA A 123 -4.66 -2.21 -13.77
CA ALA A 123 -5.66 -2.19 -14.84
C ALA A 123 -6.45 -0.87 -14.87
N GLY A 124 -5.97 0.14 -14.13
CA GLY A 124 -6.51 1.48 -14.12
C GLY A 124 -6.25 2.20 -15.44
N SER A 125 -6.85 3.37 -15.59
CA SER A 125 -6.65 4.20 -16.78
C SER A 125 -5.29 4.92 -16.80
N SER A 126 -4.47 4.77 -15.75
CA SER A 126 -3.16 5.40 -15.61
C SER A 126 -2.23 4.51 -14.80
N GLU A 127 -1.21 3.97 -15.46
CA GLU A 127 -0.15 3.16 -14.85
C GLU A 127 0.57 3.93 -13.73
N VAL A 128 0.86 5.22 -13.95
CA VAL A 128 1.50 6.10 -12.95
C VAL A 128 0.66 6.20 -11.67
N GLU A 129 -0.65 6.38 -11.80
CA GLU A 129 -1.54 6.46 -10.63
C GLU A 129 -1.66 5.11 -9.91
N ASP A 130 -1.77 4.01 -10.66
CA ASP A 130 -1.80 2.66 -10.09
C ASP A 130 -0.49 2.37 -9.34
N PHE A 131 0.65 2.76 -9.91
CA PHE A 131 1.96 2.63 -9.29
C PHE A 131 2.11 3.52 -8.05
N HIS A 132 1.68 4.78 -8.08
CA HIS A 132 1.66 5.66 -6.91
C HIS A 132 0.88 5.05 -5.75
N ASN A 133 -0.30 4.52 -6.03
CA ASN A 133 -1.15 3.88 -5.02
C ASN A 133 -0.51 2.60 -4.47
N ALA A 134 0.03 1.75 -5.34
CA ALA A 134 0.73 0.53 -4.97
C ALA A 134 1.95 0.82 -4.06
N LEU A 135 2.80 1.76 -4.47
CA LEU A 135 3.98 2.15 -3.71
C LEU A 135 3.60 2.76 -2.35
N GLY A 136 2.63 3.67 -2.32
CA GLY A 136 2.18 4.30 -1.08
C GLY A 136 1.62 3.30 -0.07
N GLN A 137 0.79 2.35 -0.53
CA GLN A 137 0.26 1.28 0.31
C GLN A 137 1.37 0.35 0.80
N TYR A 138 2.25 -0.10 -0.10
CA TYR A 138 3.38 -0.95 0.26
C TYR A 138 4.23 -0.34 1.37
N LEU A 139 4.63 0.93 1.24
CA LEU A 139 5.45 1.61 2.23
C LEU A 139 4.75 1.75 3.58
N LEU A 140 3.44 2.06 3.58
CA LEU A 140 2.65 2.15 4.80
C LEU A 140 2.54 0.79 5.50
N TYR A 141 2.28 -0.28 4.74
CA TYR A 141 2.15 -1.63 5.28
C TYR A 141 3.47 -2.17 5.79
N ARG A 142 4.58 -1.92 5.08
CA ARG A 142 5.93 -2.27 5.51
C ARG A 142 6.25 -1.64 6.86
N PHE A 143 5.94 -0.36 7.03
CA PHE A 143 6.17 0.33 8.30
C PHE A 143 5.27 -0.21 9.43
N ALA A 144 4.00 -0.51 9.13
CA ALA A 144 3.10 -1.10 10.11
C ALA A 144 3.56 -2.49 10.56
N LEU A 145 3.91 -3.38 9.63
CA LEU A 145 4.41 -4.72 9.95
C LEU A 145 5.70 -4.66 10.75
N LEU A 146 6.65 -3.79 10.37
CA LEU A 146 7.86 -3.56 11.16
C LEU A 146 7.57 -3.23 12.63
N LYS A 147 6.47 -2.52 12.91
CA LYS A 147 6.08 -2.11 14.25
C LYS A 147 5.28 -3.16 15.03
N TYR A 148 4.45 -3.96 14.34
CA TYR A 148 3.43 -4.80 14.97
C TYR A 148 3.64 -6.31 14.79
N GLU A 149 4.31 -6.76 13.73
CA GLU A 149 4.66 -8.16 13.46
C GLU A 149 5.92 -8.21 12.58
N ALA A 150 7.06 -7.86 13.17
CA ALA A 150 8.31 -7.60 12.43
C ALA A 150 8.85 -8.84 11.70
N GLU A 151 8.41 -10.04 12.07
CA GLU A 151 8.75 -11.29 11.41
C GLU A 151 7.96 -11.53 10.10
N ARG A 152 6.91 -10.76 9.83
CA ARG A 152 6.09 -10.89 8.62
C ARG A 152 6.53 -9.88 7.57
N GLU A 153 7.00 -10.38 6.44
CA GLU A 153 7.48 -9.55 5.34
C GLU A 153 6.32 -9.15 4.41
N VAL A 154 6.28 -7.89 3.97
CA VAL A 154 5.30 -7.44 2.96
C VAL A 154 5.85 -7.55 1.55
N PHE A 155 5.01 -8.03 0.65
CA PHE A 155 5.24 -8.09 -0.78
C PHE A 155 4.14 -7.38 -1.56
N LEU A 156 4.49 -6.87 -2.73
CA LEU A 156 3.56 -6.40 -3.75
C LEU A 156 3.40 -7.48 -4.82
N SER A 157 2.18 -7.89 -5.20
CA SER A 157 2.00 -8.73 -6.38
C SER A 157 2.07 -7.90 -7.66
N ILE A 158 2.73 -8.41 -8.69
CA ILE A 158 2.79 -7.78 -10.01
C ILE A 158 2.43 -8.87 -11.05
N PRO A 159 1.39 -8.69 -11.86
CA PRO A 159 1.13 -9.56 -13.02
C PRO A 159 2.32 -9.59 -13.99
N GLU A 160 2.57 -10.72 -14.64
CA GLU A 160 3.70 -10.90 -15.59
C GLU A 160 3.74 -9.82 -16.68
N ASP A 161 2.60 -9.54 -17.32
CA ASP A 161 2.46 -8.52 -18.35
C ASP A 161 2.82 -7.11 -17.84
N THR A 162 2.33 -6.73 -16.66
CA THR A 162 2.73 -5.47 -16.02
C THR A 162 4.23 -5.44 -15.69
N PHE A 163 4.80 -6.57 -15.28
CA PHE A 163 6.22 -6.62 -14.95
C PHE A 163 7.10 -6.46 -16.20
N GLU A 164 6.70 -7.05 -17.34
CA GLU A 164 7.36 -6.83 -18.63
C GLU A 164 7.31 -5.34 -19.03
N GLU A 165 6.17 -4.67 -18.86
CA GLU A 165 6.05 -3.22 -19.10
C GLU A 165 6.98 -2.39 -18.20
N PHE A 166 7.16 -2.77 -16.94
CA PHE A 166 8.11 -2.10 -16.03
C PHE A 166 9.57 -2.31 -16.40
N LEU A 167 9.89 -3.39 -17.13
CA LEU A 167 11.24 -3.62 -17.65
C LEU A 167 11.47 -2.85 -18.94
N ASP A 168 10.43 -2.67 -19.76
CA ASP A 168 10.46 -1.85 -20.97
C ASP A 168 10.59 -0.34 -20.63
N ASP A 169 9.81 0.16 -19.66
CA ASP A 169 9.99 1.47 -19.04
C ASP A 169 10.65 1.33 -17.66
N TYR A 170 11.99 1.25 -17.71
CA TYR A 170 12.84 0.94 -16.56
C TYR A 170 12.68 1.87 -15.36
N PHE A 171 12.05 3.05 -15.52
CA PHE A 171 11.82 3.98 -14.42
C PHE A 171 11.06 3.35 -13.25
N PHE A 172 10.00 2.58 -13.53
CA PHE A 172 9.22 1.95 -12.45
C PHE A 172 10.04 0.89 -11.71
N TYR A 173 10.84 0.12 -12.43
CA TYR A 173 11.76 -0.84 -11.84
C TYR A 173 12.83 -0.16 -10.96
N GLU A 174 13.42 0.95 -11.43
CA GLU A 174 14.37 1.74 -10.64
C GLU A 174 13.75 2.25 -9.33
N VAL A 175 12.48 2.64 -9.34
CA VAL A 175 11.77 3.06 -8.13
C VAL A 175 11.55 1.89 -7.17
N LEU A 176 11.14 0.71 -7.68
CA LEU A 176 11.02 -0.52 -6.87
C LEU A 176 12.36 -0.88 -6.23
N GLU A 177 13.46 -0.78 -6.98
CA GLU A 177 14.81 -1.03 -6.49
C GLU A 177 15.25 0.01 -5.45
N HIS A 178 15.01 1.30 -5.71
CA HIS A 178 15.41 2.39 -4.83
C HIS A 178 14.77 2.25 -3.45
N PHE A 179 13.46 2.04 -3.39
CA PHE A 179 12.72 1.88 -2.15
C PHE A 179 12.80 0.46 -1.56
N LYS A 180 13.52 -0.44 -2.24
CA LYS A 180 13.67 -1.85 -1.84
C LYS A 180 12.31 -2.51 -1.64
N VAL A 181 11.40 -2.29 -2.59
CA VAL A 181 10.06 -2.88 -2.62
C VAL A 181 10.20 -4.36 -2.97
N LYS A 182 9.86 -5.24 -2.05
CA LYS A 182 9.77 -6.68 -2.32
C LYS A 182 8.51 -6.96 -3.11
N PHE A 183 8.62 -7.76 -4.16
CA PHE A 183 7.49 -8.08 -5.02
C PHE A 183 7.49 -9.53 -5.48
N VAL A 184 6.33 -9.97 -5.97
CA VAL A 184 6.09 -11.31 -6.51
C VAL A 184 5.50 -11.15 -7.89
N VAL A 185 6.18 -11.71 -8.90
CA VAL A 185 5.64 -11.78 -10.26
C VAL A 185 4.88 -13.09 -10.40
N PHE A 186 3.68 -13.03 -10.98
CA PHE A 186 2.84 -14.21 -11.20
C PHE A 186 2.17 -14.15 -12.55
N ASP A 187 1.90 -15.32 -13.11
CA ASP A 187 1.12 -15.53 -14.32
C ASP A 187 -0.36 -15.67 -13.95
N PRO A 188 -1.22 -14.70 -14.32
CA PRO A 188 -2.64 -14.78 -14.01
C PRO A 188 -3.40 -15.87 -14.77
N ILE A 189 -2.90 -16.26 -15.96
CA ILE A 189 -3.55 -17.24 -16.85
C ILE A 189 -3.30 -18.64 -16.30
N ASN A 190 -2.05 -18.99 -16.02
CA ASN A 190 -1.69 -20.32 -15.53
C ASN A 190 -1.81 -20.44 -14.00
N LYS A 191 -2.05 -19.32 -13.31
CA LYS A 191 -2.15 -19.20 -11.85
C LYS A 191 -0.89 -19.77 -11.19
N LYS A 192 0.26 -19.16 -11.50
CA LYS A 192 1.58 -19.64 -11.11
C LYS A 192 2.45 -18.48 -10.65
N ILE A 193 3.18 -18.66 -9.55
CA ILE A 193 4.23 -17.74 -9.15
C ILE A 193 5.46 -17.93 -10.05
N LEU A 194 5.96 -16.84 -10.61
CA LEU A 194 7.08 -16.84 -11.56
C LEU A 194 8.38 -16.41 -10.90
N GLN A 195 8.32 -15.36 -10.08
CA GLN A 195 9.50 -14.79 -9.43
C GLN A 195 9.16 -14.19 -8.08
N TRP A 196 10.08 -14.36 -7.13
CA TRP A 196 10.12 -13.62 -5.87
C TRP A 196 11.33 -12.69 -5.91
N GLU A 197 11.12 -11.37 -5.80
CA GLU A 197 12.22 -10.42 -5.68
C GLU A 197 12.42 -9.98 -4.23
N ARG A 198 13.65 -10.14 -3.75
CA ARG A 198 14.05 -9.79 -2.39
C ARG A 198 15.39 -9.09 -2.41
N TRP A 199 15.37 -7.83 -2.01
CA TRP A 199 16.61 -7.08 -1.87
C TRP A 199 17.43 -7.61 -0.70
N LYS A 200 18.65 -8.06 -0.97
CA LYS A 200 19.59 -8.46 0.07
C LYS A 200 19.99 -7.21 0.87
N ASN A 201 19.85 -7.28 2.20
CA ASN A 201 20.51 -6.31 3.06
C ASN A 201 22.02 -6.56 2.96
N ILE A 202 22.74 -5.70 2.23
CA ILE A 202 24.19 -5.63 2.38
C ILE A 202 24.41 -5.09 3.79
N LYS A 203 24.74 -5.99 4.73
CA LYS A 203 25.33 -5.56 6.00
C LYS A 203 26.60 -4.81 5.63
N SER A 204 26.64 -3.50 5.83
CA SER A 204 27.89 -2.75 5.87
C SER A 204 28.76 -3.41 6.94
N LEU A 205 29.85 -4.05 6.48
CA LEU A 205 30.94 -4.55 7.32
C LEU A 205 31.63 -3.41 8.06
#